data_AF-A0A924SR46-F1
#
_entry.id   AF-A0A924SR46-F1
#
_cell.length_a   1.000
_cell.length_b   1.000
_cell.length_c   1.000
_cell.angle_alpha   90.00
_cell.angle_beta   90.00
_cell.angle_gamma   90.00
#
_symmetry.space_group_name_H-M   'P 1'
#
loop_
_entity.id
_entity.type
_entity.pdbx_description
1 polymer ?
#
loop_
_entity_poly.entity_id
_entity_poly.type
_entity_poly.pdbx_seq_one_letter_code
_entity_poly.pdbx_strand_id
1 'polypeptide(L)'
;MYDNANTVEKSFDLNYISEHLIQAQWAEFIELKKVITELYHRLNRPLSILDIGIGNARIPKHLSGVKEIWDMVALYDGTDNAQSCVDISEKNIAALNIQDKVTAHF
;
A
#
# COMPACT_ATOMS: atom_id res chain seq x y z
N MET A 1 -2.06 -1.96 -25.96
CA MET A 1 -2.77 -1.80 -24.67
C MET A 1 -4.26 -2.18 -24.75
N TYR A 2 -4.72 -2.75 -25.88
CA TYR A 2 -6.06 -3.32 -26.07
C TYR A 2 -5.94 -4.45 -27.08
N ASP A 3 -5.25 -5.51 -26.66
CA ASP A 3 -4.66 -6.46 -27.61
C ASP A 3 -5.63 -7.62 -27.90
N ASN A 4 -6.72 -7.72 -27.14
CA ASN A 4 -7.84 -8.62 -27.37
C ASN A 4 -9.12 -8.15 -26.63
N ALA A 5 -10.26 -8.74 -26.99
CA ALA A 5 -11.57 -8.41 -26.41
C ALA A 5 -11.65 -8.62 -24.89
N ASN A 6 -10.95 -9.61 -24.36
CA ASN A 6 -10.89 -9.90 -22.91
C ASN A 6 -10.16 -8.77 -22.17
N THR A 7 -9.08 -8.22 -22.75
CA THR A 7 -8.36 -7.07 -22.20
C THR A 7 -9.26 -5.83 -22.19
N VAL A 8 -10.05 -5.60 -23.25
CA VAL A 8 -10.99 -4.46 -23.31
C VAL A 8 -12.08 -4.59 -22.25
N GLU A 9 -12.76 -5.73 -22.18
CA GLU A 9 -13.87 -5.97 -21.26
C GLU A 9 -13.44 -5.82 -19.79
N LYS A 10 -12.27 -6.37 -19.45
CA LYS A 10 -11.70 -6.30 -18.10
C LYS A 10 -11.06 -4.96 -17.75
N SER A 11 -10.66 -4.16 -18.74
CA SER A 11 -10.09 -2.83 -18.50
C SER A 11 -11.12 -1.83 -17.95
N PHE A 12 -12.41 -2.11 -18.13
CA PHE A 12 -13.51 -1.27 -17.63
C PHE A 12 -14.25 -1.87 -16.43
N ASP A 13 -13.88 -3.09 -16.00
CA ASP A 13 -14.38 -3.65 -14.74
C ASP A 13 -13.51 -3.14 -13.58
N LEU A 14 -14.03 -2.15 -12.87
CA LEU A 14 -13.38 -1.52 -11.72
C LEU A 14 -13.11 -2.48 -10.55
N ASN A 15 -13.71 -3.68 -10.56
CA ASN A 15 -13.51 -4.70 -9.54
C ASN A 15 -12.62 -5.85 -10.03
N TYR A 16 -12.20 -5.83 -11.29
CA TYR A 16 -11.36 -6.87 -11.85
C TYR A 16 -9.88 -6.61 -11.58
N ILE A 17 -9.23 -7.52 -10.86
CA ILE A 17 -7.78 -7.63 -10.79
C ILE A 17 -7.42 -9.00 -11.36
N SER A 18 -6.53 -9.02 -12.35
CA SER A 18 -6.07 -10.30 -12.92
C SER A 18 -5.29 -11.11 -11.89
N GLU A 19 -5.32 -12.44 -12.00
CA GLU A 19 -4.56 -13.32 -11.11
C GLU A 19 -3.07 -12.95 -11.07
N HIS A 20 -2.50 -12.61 -12.23
CA HIS A 20 -1.13 -12.13 -12.33
C HIS A 20 -0.89 -10.85 -11.51
N LEU A 21 -1.82 -9.88 -11.57
CA LEU A 21 -1.71 -8.65 -10.78
C LEU A 21 -1.85 -8.93 -9.28
N ILE A 22 -2.75 -9.84 -8.89
CA ILE A 22 -2.87 -10.30 -7.49
C ILE A 22 -1.54 -10.90 -7.02
N GLN A 23 -0.95 -11.80 -7.81
CA GLN A 23 0.34 -12.42 -7.50
C GLN A 23 1.47 -11.39 -7.40
N ALA A 24 1.51 -10.41 -8.31
CA ALA A 24 2.50 -9.33 -8.27
C ALA A 24 2.37 -8.46 -7.01
N GLN A 25 1.14 -8.10 -6.61
CA GLN A 25 0.88 -7.35 -5.37
C GLN A 25 1.33 -8.13 -4.13
N TRP A 26 1.14 -9.45 -4.10
CA TRP A 26 1.62 -10.28 -2.99
C TRP A 26 3.14 -10.42 -2.96
N ALA A 27 3.78 -10.59 -4.12
CA ALA A 27 5.23 -10.67 -4.22
C ALA A 27 5.89 -9.36 -3.73
N GLU A 28 5.37 -8.21 -4.18
CA GLU A 28 5.78 -6.89 -3.69
C GLU A 28 5.63 -6.80 -2.17
N PHE A 29 4.49 -7.19 -1.61
CA PHE A 29 4.26 -7.14 -0.17
C PHE A 29 5.23 -8.05 0.62
N ILE A 30 5.58 -9.22 0.09
CA ILE A 30 6.55 -10.13 0.70
C ILE A 30 7.94 -9.50 0.75
N GLU A 31 8.41 -8.95 -0.37
CA GLU A 31 9.74 -8.32 -0.43
C GLU A 31 9.80 -7.06 0.44
N LEU A 32 8.73 -6.24 0.46
CA LEU A 32 8.67 -5.06 1.32
C LEU A 32 8.84 -5.41 2.80
N LYS A 33 8.17 -6.47 3.29
CA LYS A 33 8.33 -6.93 4.68
C LYS A 33 9.75 -7.36 5.01
N LYS A 34 10.47 -7.98 4.05
CA LYS A 34 11.88 -8.36 4.23
C LYS A 34 12.74 -7.12 4.39
N VAL A 35 12.56 -6.13 3.52
CA VAL A 35 13.30 -4.85 3.58
C VAL A 35 13.03 -4.10 4.89
N ILE A 36 11.77 -4.03 5.32
CA ILE A 36 11.42 -3.39 6.61
C ILE A 36 12.13 -4.11 7.75
N THR A 37 12.05 -5.44 7.82
CA THR A 37 12.69 -6.25 8.86
C THR A 37 14.21 -6.04 8.87
N GLU A 38 14.86 -6.14 7.71
CA GLU A 38 16.31 -5.95 7.58
C GLU A 38 16.74 -4.56 8.06
N LEU A 39 16.07 -3.51 7.56
CA LEU A 39 16.40 -2.14 7.91
C LEU A 39 16.15 -1.83 9.38
N TYR A 40 15.05 -2.35 9.95
CA TYR A 40 14.74 -2.21 11.36
C TYR A 40 15.87 -2.78 12.22
N HIS A 41 16.31 -4.01 11.95
CA HIS A 41 17.41 -4.63 12.71
C HIS A 41 18.75 -3.94 12.48
N ARG A 42 19.04 -3.52 11.25
CA ARG A 42 20.29 -2.83 10.92
C ARG A 42 20.40 -1.46 11.58
N LEU A 43 19.30 -0.71 11.62
CA LEU A 43 19.25 0.64 12.19
C LEU A 43 18.91 0.63 13.69
N ASN A 44 18.46 -0.51 14.21
CA ASN A 44 17.99 -0.71 15.57
C ASN A 44 16.95 0.34 16.01
N ARG A 45 16.02 0.66 15.11
CA ARG A 45 14.91 1.60 15.36
C ARG A 45 13.76 1.39 14.36
N PRO A 46 12.52 1.75 14.74
CA PRO A 46 11.40 1.81 13.81
C PRO A 46 11.66 2.74 12.62
N LEU A 47 11.10 2.40 11.47
CA LEU A 47 11.31 3.09 10.20
C LEU A 47 10.23 4.14 9.93
N SER A 48 10.63 5.25 9.33
CA SER A 48 9.71 6.17 8.65
C SER A 48 9.69 5.81 7.16
N ILE A 49 8.51 5.61 6.60
CA ILE A 49 8.29 5.18 5.21
C ILE A 49 7.62 6.31 4.44
N LEU A 50 8.10 6.58 3.22
CA LEU A 50 7.43 7.41 2.23
C LEU A 50 6.94 6.53 1.08
N ASP A 51 5.63 6.51 0.86
CA ASP A 51 4.95 5.78 -0.21
C ASP A 51 4.48 6.73 -1.30
N ILE A 52 5.11 6.67 -2.47
CA ILE A 52 4.79 7.52 -3.61
C ILE A 52 3.84 6.77 -4.53
N GLY A 53 2.62 7.30 -4.69
CA GLY A 53 1.51 6.59 -5.32
C GLY A 53 0.77 5.71 -4.33
N ILE A 54 0.43 6.24 -3.14
CA ILE A 54 -0.28 5.50 -2.08
C ILE A 54 -1.61 4.90 -2.56
N GLY A 55 -2.22 5.48 -3.61
CA GLY A 55 -3.45 4.99 -4.21
C GLY A 55 -4.57 4.94 -3.16
N ASN A 56 -5.07 3.73 -2.88
CA ASN A 56 -6.13 3.51 -1.89
C ASN A 56 -5.61 3.08 -0.50
N ALA A 57 -4.33 3.33 -0.16
CA ALA A 57 -3.70 2.89 1.08
C ALA A 57 -3.59 1.35 1.22
N ARG A 58 -3.45 0.61 0.10
CA ARG A 58 -3.32 -0.86 0.11
C ARG A 58 -2.16 -1.35 0.99
N ILE A 59 -0.97 -0.77 0.84
CA ILE A 59 0.21 -1.19 1.59
C ILE A 59 0.06 -0.96 3.10
N PRO A 60 -0.25 0.26 3.59
CA PRO A 60 -0.44 0.45 5.03
C PRO A 60 -1.61 -0.37 5.59
N LYS A 61 -2.67 -0.62 4.80
CA LYS A 61 -3.75 -1.55 5.16
C LYS A 61 -3.26 -2.97 5.41
N HIS A 62 -2.38 -3.50 4.56
CA HIS A 62 -1.85 -4.86 4.76
C HIS A 62 -0.77 -4.91 5.84
N LEU A 63 0.08 -3.88 5.96
CA LEU A 63 1.11 -3.82 7.00
C LEU A 63 0.49 -3.73 8.40
N SER A 64 -0.56 -2.92 8.60
CA SER A 64 -1.22 -2.77 9.90
C SER A 64 -1.90 -4.07 10.39
N GLY A 65 -2.25 -4.97 9.48
CA GLY A 65 -2.73 -6.31 9.79
C GLY A 65 -1.66 -7.30 10.26
N VAL A 66 -0.37 -6.96 10.16
CA VAL A 66 0.77 -7.81 10.56
C VAL A 66 1.52 -7.11 11.68
N LYS A 67 1.12 -7.36 12.93
CA LYS A 67 1.59 -6.62 14.11
C LYS A 67 3.11 -6.54 14.20
N GLU A 68 3.82 -7.64 13.97
CA GLU A 68 5.27 -7.72 14.07
C GLU A 68 5.97 -6.76 13.12
N ILE A 69 5.43 -6.58 11.92
CA ILE A 69 5.96 -5.64 10.93
C ILE A 69 5.47 -4.22 11.24
N TRP A 70 4.22 -4.07 11.68
CA TRP A 70 3.65 -2.76 12.01
C TRP A 70 4.38 -2.07 13.17
N ASP A 71 4.84 -2.84 14.16
CA ASP A 71 5.66 -2.34 15.26
C ASP A 71 7.04 -1.83 14.79
N MET A 72 7.52 -2.31 13.64
CA MET A 72 8.77 -1.84 13.02
C MET A 72 8.59 -0.53 12.23
N VAL A 73 7.35 -0.05 12.06
CA VAL A 73 7.05 1.22 11.39
C VAL A 73 6.72 2.28 12.44
N ALA A 74 7.49 3.38 12.43
CA ALA A 74 7.23 4.57 13.25
C ALA A 74 6.22 5.52 12.60
N LEU A 75 6.42 5.81 11.31
CA LEU A 75 5.62 6.74 10.53
C LEU A 75 5.48 6.21 9.10
N TYR A 76 4.34 6.46 8.49
CA TYR A 76 4.06 6.11 7.11
C TYR A 76 3.39 7.31 6.41
N ASP A 77 4.16 8.04 5.63
CA ASP A 77 3.64 9.10 4.79
C ASP A 77 3.34 8.56 3.39
N GLY A 78 2.12 8.75 2.92
CA GLY A 78 1.74 8.45 1.54
C GLY A 78 1.49 9.73 0.75
N THR A 79 1.85 9.74 -0.53
CA THR A 79 1.50 10.83 -1.45
C THR A 79 0.88 10.29 -2.73
N ASP A 80 -0.09 11.01 -3.28
CA ASP A 80 -0.65 10.72 -4.60
C ASP A 80 -1.03 12.02 -5.31
N ASN A 81 -0.72 12.12 -6.61
CA ASN A 81 -1.02 13.32 -7.39
C ASN A 81 -2.50 13.42 -7.81
N ALA A 82 -3.31 12.40 -7.49
CA ALA A 82 -4.74 12.43 -7.69
C ALA A 82 -5.47 12.60 -6.34
N GLN A 83 -6.24 13.69 -6.19
CA GLN A 83 -6.98 13.97 -4.97
C GLN A 83 -7.96 12.84 -4.62
N SER A 84 -8.54 12.17 -5.63
CA SER A 84 -9.39 11.00 -5.42
C SER A 84 -8.66 9.85 -4.72
N CYS A 85 -7.36 9.66 -4.99
CA CYS A 85 -6.56 8.66 -4.29
C CYS A 85 -6.33 9.08 -2.84
N VAL A 86 -5.95 10.34 -2.60
CA VAL A 86 -5.81 10.90 -1.25
C VAL A 86 -7.10 10.73 -0.45
N ASP A 87 -8.25 11.15 -0.98
CA ASP A 87 -9.55 11.04 -0.32
C ASP A 87 -9.93 9.59 0.03
N ILE A 88 -9.65 8.63 -0.87
CA ILE A 88 -9.91 7.21 -0.63
C ILE A 88 -8.94 6.66 0.42
N SER A 89 -7.67 7.06 0.35
CA SER A 89 -6.64 6.64 1.29
C SER A 89 -6.97 7.10 2.71
N GLU A 90 -7.38 8.36 2.91
CA GLU A 90 -7.79 8.91 4.20
C GLU A 90 -9.00 8.17 4.78
N LYS A 91 -10.00 7.86 3.96
CA LYS A 91 -11.16 7.06 4.38
C LYS A 91 -10.73 5.68 4.87
N ASN A 92 -9.81 5.01 4.16
CA ASN A 92 -9.32 3.69 4.52
C ASN A 92 -8.45 3.73 5.78
N ILE A 93 -7.57 4.72 5.90
CA ILE A 93 -6.76 4.97 7.10
C ILE A 93 -7.68 5.15 8.31
N ALA A 94 -8.73 5.96 8.17
CA ALA A 94 -9.68 6.21 9.23
C ALA A 94 -10.49 4.97 9.62
N ALA A 95 -10.98 4.20 8.65
CA ALA A 95 -11.70 2.97 8.90
C ALA A 95 -10.84 1.90 9.62
N LEU A 96 -9.53 1.92 9.40
CA LEU A 96 -8.58 1.00 10.03
C LEU A 96 -8.05 1.50 11.38
N ASN A 97 -8.36 2.74 11.78
CA ASN A 97 -7.84 3.41 12.98
C ASN A 97 -6.30 3.43 13.05
N ILE A 98 -5.64 3.78 11.93
CA ILE A 98 -4.17 3.84 11.83
C ILE A 98 -3.63 5.26 11.61
N GLN A 99 -4.45 6.29 11.86
CA GLN A 99 -4.06 7.70 11.74
C GLN A 99 -2.91 8.10 12.68
N ASP A 100 -2.65 7.31 13.72
CA ASP A 100 -1.55 7.55 14.66
C ASP A 100 -0.17 7.39 14.00
N LYS A 101 -0.10 6.62 12.90
CA LYS A 101 1.13 6.37 12.13
C LYS A 101 1.04 6.74 10.67
N VAL A 102 -0.16 6.82 10.07
CA VAL A 102 -0.32 7.01 8.62
C VAL A 102 -0.92 8.37 8.31
N THR A 103 -0.27 9.10 7.42
CA THR A 103 -0.79 10.35 6.83
C THR A 103 -0.74 10.27 5.31
N ALA A 104 -1.77 10.79 4.64
CA ALA A 104 -1.81 10.90 3.18
C ALA A 104 -1.72 12.37 2.76
N HIS A 105 -0.97 12.62 1.70
CA HIS A 105 -0.67 13.95 1.17
C HIS A 105 -0.98 14.01 -0.33
N PHE A 106 -1.34 15.20 -0.82
CA PHE A 106 -1.42 15.49 -2.24
C PHE A 106 -0.05 15.89 -2.79
#